data_AF-A0A6N0I0L7-F1
#
_entry.id   AF-A0A6N0I0L7-F1
#
_cell.length_a   1.000
_cell.length_b   1.000
_cell.length_c   1.000
_cell.angle_alpha   90.00
_cell.angle_beta   90.00
_cell.angle_gamma   90.00
#
_symmetry.space_group_name_H-M   'P 1'
#
loop_
_entity.id
_entity.type
_entity.pdbx_description
1 polymer ?
#
loop_
_entity_poly.entity_id
_entity_poly.type
_entity_poly.pdbx_seq_one_letter_code
_entity_poly.pdbx_strand_id
1 'polypeptide(L)'
;MNDQYGHQTGDTAICHISHLVEKMMREDDFLARWGEEFVLLLQNTDKNTAAKVAERVRTAIMNHPVLAKEQGEIALTVSLGVSTYPEDGTNADEILEAADTALYRAKGNGRNCVMMA
;
A
#
# COMPACT_ATOMS: atom_id res chain seq x y z
N MET A 1 0.27 -10.00 -12.01
CA MET A 1 -1.21 -10.05 -11.90
C MET A 1 -1.86 -9.96 -13.28
N ASN A 2 -1.90 -8.80 -13.93
CA ASN A 2 -2.57 -8.64 -15.23
C ASN A 2 -2.03 -9.58 -16.31
N ASP A 3 -0.71 -9.69 -16.45
CA ASP A 3 -0.08 -10.56 -17.46
C ASP A 3 -0.38 -12.06 -17.24
N GLN A 4 -0.63 -12.45 -16.00
CA GLN A 4 -0.81 -13.85 -15.62
C GLN A 4 -2.29 -14.26 -15.55
N TYR A 5 -3.17 -13.35 -15.14
CA TYR A 5 -4.58 -13.65 -14.82
C TYR A 5 -5.58 -12.76 -15.55
N GLY A 6 -5.11 -11.89 -16.44
CA GLY A 6 -5.93 -10.97 -17.23
C GLY A 6 -6.37 -9.71 -16.48
N HIS A 7 -6.80 -8.71 -17.24
CA HIS A 7 -7.20 -7.40 -16.72
C HIS A 7 -8.39 -7.46 -15.76
N GLN A 8 -9.38 -8.33 -16.01
CA GLN A 8 -10.55 -8.47 -15.13
C GLN A 8 -10.17 -8.94 -13.71
N THR A 9 -9.20 -9.86 -13.61
CA THR A 9 -8.67 -10.31 -12.31
C THR A 9 -7.84 -9.20 -11.66
N GLY A 10 -7.10 -8.43 -12.46
CA GLY A 10 -6.42 -7.22 -12.02
C GLY A 10 -7.35 -6.21 -11.34
N ASP A 11 -8.45 -5.86 -12.01
CA ASP A 11 -9.45 -4.93 -11.48
C ASP A 11 -10.08 -5.46 -10.18
N THR A 12 -10.35 -6.77 -10.13
CA THR A 12 -10.87 -7.42 -8.92
C THR A 12 -9.87 -7.31 -7.76
N ALA A 13 -8.57 -7.52 -8.04
CA ALA A 13 -7.51 -7.37 -7.05
C ALA A 13 -7.38 -5.93 -6.54
N ILE A 14 -7.51 -4.94 -7.43
CA ILE A 14 -7.48 -3.51 -7.08
C ILE A 14 -8.64 -3.18 -6.14
N CYS A 15 -9.87 -3.56 -6.49
CA CYS A 15 -11.05 -3.34 -5.64
C CYS A 15 -10.91 -4.03 -4.28
N HIS A 16 -10.39 -5.27 -4.26
CA HIS A 16 -10.17 -6.03 -3.05
C HIS A 16 -9.15 -5.36 -2.12
N ILE A 17 -8.02 -4.90 -2.66
CA ILE A 17 -7.00 -4.16 -1.91
C ILE A 17 -7.60 -2.87 -1.34
N SER A 18 -8.30 -2.06 -2.15
CA SER A 18 -8.93 -0.83 -1.67
C SER A 18 -9.85 -1.08 -0.48
N HIS A 19 -10.71 -2.09 -0.58
CA HIS A 19 -11.66 -2.42 0.50
C HIS A 19 -10.96 -2.91 1.79
N LEU A 20 -9.85 -3.65 1.67
CA LEU A 20 -9.05 -4.06 2.83
C LEU A 20 -8.37 -2.87 3.50
N VAL A 21 -7.86 -1.93 2.72
CA VAL A 21 -7.20 -0.72 3.23
C VAL A 21 -8.20 0.20 3.91
N GLU A 22 -9.37 0.44 3.31
CA GLU A 22 -10.46 1.24 3.89
C GLU A 22 -10.87 0.77 5.29
N LYS A 23 -10.91 -0.54 5.54
CA LYS A 23 -11.22 -1.11 6.87
C LYS A 23 -10.19 -0.78 7.95
N MET A 24 -8.99 -0.35 7.56
CA MET A 24 -7.89 -0.03 8.47
C MET A 24 -7.66 1.46 8.64
N MET A 25 -8.35 2.27 7.85
CA MET A 25 -8.29 3.71 7.86
C MET A 25 -9.20 4.29 8.95
N ARG A 26 -8.82 5.45 9.47
CA ARG A 26 -9.68 6.32 10.24
C ARG A 26 -10.52 7.19 9.28
N GLU A 27 -11.55 7.83 9.81
CA GLU A 27 -12.44 8.71 9.04
C GLU A 27 -11.69 9.86 8.34
N ASP A 28 -10.61 10.34 8.96
CA ASP A 28 -9.79 11.44 8.45
C ASP A 28 -8.65 10.98 7.52
N ASP A 29 -8.41 9.67 7.37
CA ASP A 29 -7.35 9.17 6.48
C ASP A 29 -7.83 9.17 5.02
N PHE A 30 -6.92 9.34 4.06
CA PHE A 30 -7.24 9.31 2.63
C PHE A 30 -6.51 8.21 1.90
N LEU A 31 -7.25 7.48 1.06
CA LEU A 31 -6.69 6.53 0.10
C LEU A 31 -6.92 7.06 -1.31
N ALA A 32 -5.83 7.23 -2.05
CA ALA A 32 -5.85 7.64 -3.44
C ALA A 32 -5.20 6.57 -4.32
N ARG A 33 -5.73 6.40 -5.53
CA ARG A 33 -5.07 5.66 -6.60
C ARG A 33 -4.25 6.64 -7.43
N TRP A 34 -2.95 6.38 -7.54
CA TRP A 34 -1.98 7.20 -8.25
C TRP A 34 -1.44 6.41 -9.47
N GLY A 35 -2.26 6.33 -10.52
CA GLY A 35 -1.99 5.46 -11.67
C GLY A 35 -2.15 3.98 -11.33
N GLU A 36 -1.04 3.25 -11.29
CA GLU A 36 -1.01 1.84 -10.86
C GLU A 36 -0.70 1.65 -9.37
N GLU A 37 -0.34 2.73 -8.69
CA GLU A 37 0.04 2.70 -7.27
C GLU A 37 -1.08 3.27 -6.38
N PHE A 38 -0.93 3.07 -5.08
CA PHE A 38 -1.83 3.60 -4.06
C PHE A 38 -1.06 4.49 -3.11
N VAL A 39 -1.67 5.60 -2.71
CA VAL A 39 -1.16 6.51 -1.69
C VAL A 39 -2.14 6.52 -0.53
N LEU A 40 -1.64 6.19 0.66
CA LEU A 40 -2.39 6.26 1.91
C LEU A 40 -1.84 7.44 2.72
N LEU A 41 -2.65 8.49 2.87
CA LEU A 41 -2.33 9.67 3.65
C LEU A 41 -2.97 9.55 5.04
N LEU A 42 -2.14 9.53 6.07
CA LEU A 42 -2.56 9.41 7.47
C LEU A 42 -2.48 10.78 8.14
N GLN A 43 -3.61 11.26 8.67
CA GLN A 43 -3.63 12.55 9.36
C GLN A 43 -3.09 12.44 10.79
N ASN A 44 -2.39 13.48 11.25
CA ASN A 44 -1.91 13.61 12.63
C ASN A 44 -1.20 12.35 13.17
N THR A 45 -0.37 11.73 12.33
CA THR A 45 0.23 10.43 12.60
C THR A 45 1.75 10.54 12.54
N ASP A 46 2.42 10.12 13.63
CA ASP A 46 3.88 10.04 13.69
C ASP A 46 4.43 8.85 12.88
N LYS A 47 5.74 8.88 12.59
CA LYS A 47 6.42 7.89 11.75
C LYS A 47 6.30 6.44 12.24
N ASN A 48 6.40 6.22 13.55
CA ASN A 48 6.28 4.88 14.13
C ASN A 48 4.85 4.35 14.02
N THR A 49 3.86 5.22 14.25
CA THR A 49 2.45 4.86 14.10
C THR A 49 2.11 4.61 12.64
N ALA A 50 2.60 5.42 11.71
CA ALA A 50 2.44 5.22 10.27
C ALA A 50 3.02 3.88 9.81
N ALA A 51 4.23 3.52 10.26
CA ALA A 51 4.83 2.23 9.96
C ALA A 51 4.02 1.05 10.49
N LYS A 52 3.43 1.16 11.69
CA LYS A 52 2.53 0.12 12.24
C LYS A 52 1.25 -0.03 11.40
N VAL A 53 0.68 1.07 10.91
CA VAL A 53 -0.48 1.03 10.00
C VAL A 53 -0.10 0.35 8.70
N ALA A 54 1.04 0.71 8.09
CA ALA A 54 1.54 0.08 6.88
C ALA A 54 1.77 -1.43 7.04
N GLU A 55 2.35 -1.88 8.16
CA GLU A 55 2.53 -3.31 8.45
C GLU A 55 1.21 -4.05 8.62
N ARG A 56 0.21 -3.40 9.24
CA ARG A 56 -1.14 -3.95 9.36
C ARG A 56 -1.78 -4.11 7.97
N VAL A 57 -1.65 -3.10 7.11
CA VAL A 57 -2.09 -3.13 5.71
C VAL A 57 -1.45 -4.28 4.96
N ARG A 58 -0.12 -4.37 4.99
CA ARG A 58 0.65 -5.43 4.34
C ARG A 58 0.20 -6.81 4.80
N THR A 59 0.08 -7.00 6.10
CA THR A 59 -0.29 -8.29 6.69
C THR A 59 -1.71 -8.68 6.34
N ALA A 60 -2.67 -7.76 6.35
CA ALA A 60 -4.04 -8.13 5.98
C ALA A 60 -4.17 -8.48 4.51
N ILE A 61 -3.51 -7.76 3.60
CA ILE A 61 -3.52 -8.11 2.17
C ILE A 61 -2.93 -9.50 1.95
N MET A 62 -1.82 -9.81 2.63
CA MET A 62 -1.19 -11.13 2.58
C MET A 62 -2.10 -12.25 3.10
N ASN A 63 -2.89 -11.99 4.14
CA ASN A 63 -3.73 -12.99 4.79
C ASN A 63 -5.15 -13.10 4.20
N HIS A 64 -5.53 -12.21 3.28
CA HIS A 64 -6.85 -12.21 2.65
C HIS A 64 -6.67 -12.30 1.13
N PRO A 65 -6.53 -13.51 0.57
CA PRO A 65 -6.43 -13.67 -0.88
C PRO A 65 -7.66 -13.11 -1.59
N VAL A 66 -7.48 -12.65 -2.83
CA VAL A 66 -8.61 -12.23 -3.67
C VAL A 66 -9.25 -13.45 -4.30
N LEU A 67 -10.58 -13.51 -4.28
CA LEU A 67 -11.32 -14.57 -4.96
C LEU A 67 -11.58 -14.17 -6.42
N ALA A 68 -10.91 -14.83 -7.34
CA ALA A 68 -11.12 -14.68 -8.78
C ALA A 68 -12.00 -15.82 -9.30
N LYS A 69 -13.00 -15.49 -10.13
CA LYS A 69 -14.04 -16.43 -10.56
C LYS A 69 -13.51 -17.74 -11.15
N GLU A 70 -12.52 -17.65 -12.04
CA GLU A 70 -12.00 -18.82 -12.77
C GLU A 70 -10.74 -19.40 -12.14
N GLN A 71 -10.01 -18.60 -11.35
CA GLN A 71 -8.70 -18.93 -10.80
C GLN A 71 -8.73 -19.33 -9.31
N GLY A 72 -9.88 -19.15 -8.64
CA GLY A 72 -10.02 -19.42 -7.22
C GLY A 72 -9.34 -18.34 -6.37
N GLU A 73 -8.76 -18.73 -5.23
CA GLU A 73 -8.05 -17.81 -4.34
C GLU A 73 -6.66 -17.48 -4.88
N ILE A 74 -6.39 -16.18 -5.05
CA ILE A 74 -5.08 -15.67 -5.47
C ILE A 74 -4.47 -14.90 -4.31
N ALA A 75 -3.31 -15.38 -3.83
CA ALA A 75 -2.55 -14.69 -2.82
C ALA A 75 -1.97 -13.37 -3.38
N LEU A 76 -2.14 -12.29 -2.63
CA LEU A 76 -1.61 -10.97 -2.96
C LEU A 76 -0.60 -10.53 -1.90
N THR A 77 0.43 -9.80 -2.31
CA THR A 77 1.34 -9.12 -1.39
C THR A 77 1.58 -7.71 -1.87
N VAL A 78 1.94 -6.82 -0.94
CA VAL A 78 2.26 -5.43 -1.24
C VAL A 78 3.57 -5.04 -0.57
N SER A 79 4.29 -4.10 -1.18
CA SER A 79 5.42 -3.42 -0.54
C SER A 79 5.01 -1.99 -0.30
N LEU A 80 5.39 -1.41 0.82
CA LEU A 80 5.03 -0.02 1.17
C LEU A 80 6.26 0.78 1.55
N GLY A 81 6.31 2.03 1.09
CA GLY A 81 7.21 3.06 1.59
C GLY A 81 6.46 4.01 2.53
N VAL A 82 7.09 4.42 3.62
CA VAL A 82 6.50 5.31 4.63
C VAL A 82 7.39 6.53 4.82
N SER A 83 6.80 7.71 4.71
CA SER A 83 7.41 9.00 5.03
C SER A 83 6.44 9.85 5.86
N THR A 84 6.96 10.87 6.53
CA THR A 84 6.19 11.74 7.42
C THR A 84 6.64 13.19 7.38
N TYR A 85 5.68 14.11 7.46
CA TYR A 85 5.94 15.53 7.60
C TYR A 85 6.08 15.91 9.08
N PRO A 86 7.06 16.76 9.47
CA PRO A 86 8.10 17.37 8.65
C PRO A 86 9.43 16.59 8.61
N GLU A 87 9.49 15.38 9.18
CA GLU A 87 10.75 14.62 9.37
C GLU A 87 11.44 14.25 8.06
N ASP A 88 10.67 13.83 7.06
CA ASP A 88 11.14 13.29 5.79
C ASP A 88 11.02 14.28 4.62
N GLY A 89 10.55 15.50 4.92
CA GLY A 89 10.26 16.52 3.92
C GLY A 89 9.40 17.63 4.50
N THR A 90 9.53 18.81 3.93
CA THR A 90 8.87 20.05 4.39
C THR A 90 7.75 20.52 3.46
N ASN A 91 7.54 19.81 2.34
CA ASN A 91 6.45 20.02 1.39
C ASN A 91 5.96 18.68 0.83
N ALA A 92 4.83 18.71 0.09
CA ALA A 92 4.20 17.49 -0.42
C ALA A 92 5.09 16.70 -1.38
N ASP A 93 5.86 17.37 -2.23
CA ASP A 93 6.72 16.71 -3.22
C ASP A 93 7.85 15.95 -2.53
N GLU A 94 8.52 16.56 -1.55
CA GLU A 94 9.58 15.91 -0.75
C GLU A 94 9.05 14.68 0.01
N ILE A 95 7.84 14.78 0.59
CA ILE A 95 7.21 13.68 1.31
C ILE A 95 6.88 12.51 0.37
N LEU A 96 6.34 12.80 -0.81
CA LEU A 96 6.03 11.79 -1.82
C LEU A 96 7.30 11.13 -2.36
N GLU A 97 8.35 11.91 -2.65
CA GLU A 97 9.64 11.40 -3.11
C GLU A 97 10.31 10.49 -2.06
N ALA A 98 10.24 10.87 -0.77
CA ALA A 98 10.76 10.07 0.32
C ALA A 98 9.99 8.73 0.46
N ALA A 99 8.65 8.75 0.34
CA ALA A 99 7.84 7.53 0.35
C ALA A 99 8.15 6.63 -0.84
N ASP A 100 8.28 7.19 -2.05
CA ASP A 100 8.62 6.41 -3.25
C ASP A 100 10.03 5.80 -3.16
N THR A 101 11.00 6.56 -2.67
CA THR A 101 12.36 6.05 -2.42
C THR A 101 12.35 4.88 -1.44
N ALA A 102 11.59 4.98 -0.35
CA ALA A 102 11.42 3.88 0.60
C ALA A 102 10.71 2.68 -0.04
N LEU A 103 9.66 2.90 -0.84
CA LEU A 103 8.96 1.86 -1.59
C LEU A 103 9.89 1.13 -2.57
N TYR A 104 10.75 1.88 -3.26
CA TYR A 104 11.76 1.33 -4.16
C TYR A 104 12.73 0.41 -3.40
N ARG A 105 13.21 0.84 -2.22
CA ARG A 105 14.02 -0.02 -1.34
C ARG A 105 13.28 -1.28 -0.90
N ALA A 106 11.99 -1.17 -0.57
CA ALA A 106 11.16 -2.32 -0.21
C ALA A 106 11.04 -3.32 -1.37
N LYS A 107 10.82 -2.82 -2.60
CA LYS A 107 10.80 -3.63 -3.83
C LYS A 107 12.16 -4.30 -4.08
N GLY A 108 13.27 -3.60 -3.80
CA GLY A 108 14.64 -4.12 -3.90
C GLY A 108 15.01 -5.15 -2.83
N ASN A 109 14.43 -5.09 -1.63
CA ASN A 109 14.68 -6.01 -0.52
C ASN A 109 13.81 -7.28 -0.54
N GLY A 110 13.40 -7.75 -1.73
CA GLY A 110 12.61 -8.96 -1.88
C GLY A 110 11.08 -8.77 -1.85
N ARG A 111 10.58 -7.52 -1.83
CA ARG A 111 9.14 -7.17 -1.78
C ARG A 111 8.47 -7.66 -0.50
N ASN A 112 7.15 -7.53 -0.42
CA ASN A 112 6.33 -7.93 0.74
C ASN A 112 6.89 -7.42 2.08
N CYS A 113 7.33 -6.17 2.12
CA CYS A 113 7.86 -5.52 3.31
C CYS A 113 7.51 -4.03 3.34
N VAL A 114 7.66 -3.44 4.52
CA VAL A 114 7.56 -1.99 4.73
C VAL A 114 8.96 -1.43 4.92
N MET A 115 9.23 -0.29 4.28
CA MET A 115 10.43 0.51 4.51
C MET A 115 10.02 1.92 4.93
N MET A 116 10.74 2.49 5.89
CA MET A 116 10.63 3.89 6.26
C MET A 116 11.71 4.70 5.52
N ALA A 117 11.40 5.95 5.20
CA ALA A 117 12.34 6.92 4.64
C ALA A 117 13.53 7.19 5.58
#